data_AF-A0A7S2UAR3-F1
#
_entry.id   AF-A0A7S2UAR3-F1
#
_cell.length_a   1.000
_cell.length_b   1.000
_cell.length_c   1.000
_cell.angle_alpha   90.00
_cell.angle_beta   90.00
_cell.angle_gamma   90.00
#
_symmetry.space_group_name_H-M   'P 1'
#
loop_
_entity.id
_entity.type
_entity.pdbx_description
1 polymer ?
#
loop_
_entity_poly.entity_id
_entity_poly.type
_entity_poly.pdbx_seq_one_letter_code
_entity_poly.pdbx_strand_id
1 'polypeptide(L)'
;NQHSPVQVINLAQGGANENTWLGRMDVIMNHTPFDIILVESAVNDQCDFKDQESKEKEVDHTSNLLLNMLMNFPNEPAVISVELFRVAGTSKGDANLHCKGHVEDVKNHTNNKECLYCPQWWKPQDWRKKARESNSVSHVSYRDAVWPILNQPPHNLCHQYWTGLSHPQAGTQTLVASTILFQLMTVMYMKDELLGLLEDGRRTGKNNKVELTSMPKTVCLNPISSYRAMQDDP
;
A
#
# COMPACT_ATOMS: atom_id res chain seq x y z
N ASN A 1 5.60 -34.11 2.52
CA ASN A 1 4.75 -33.00 2.03
C ASN A 1 5.57 -32.15 1.08
N GLN A 2 5.39 -32.34 -0.23
CA GLN A 2 5.94 -31.41 -1.22
C GLN A 2 5.02 -30.19 -1.25
N HIS A 3 5.48 -29.07 -0.72
CA HIS A 3 4.80 -27.80 -0.94
C HIS A 3 4.99 -27.42 -2.40
N SER A 4 3.90 -27.11 -3.10
CA SER A 4 3.99 -26.50 -4.42
C SER A 4 4.80 -25.20 -4.31
N PRO A 5 5.70 -24.92 -5.27
CA PRO A 5 6.48 -23.69 -5.24
C PRO A 5 5.56 -22.47 -5.35
N VAL A 6 5.84 -21.42 -4.56
CA VAL A 6 5.15 -20.13 -4.67
C VAL A 6 5.51 -19.50 -6.01
N GLN A 7 4.51 -19.14 -6.80
CA GLN A 7 4.68 -18.43 -8.06
C GLN A 7 4.39 -16.93 -7.85
N VAL A 8 5.32 -16.08 -8.27
CA VAL A 8 5.16 -14.62 -8.26
C VAL A 8 4.99 -14.12 -9.69
N ILE A 9 3.90 -13.42 -9.96
CA ILE A 9 3.58 -12.85 -11.27
C ILE A 9 3.52 -11.34 -11.12
N ASN A 10 4.39 -10.61 -11.83
CA ASN A 10 4.38 -9.16 -11.85
C ASN A 10 3.62 -8.66 -13.08
N LEU A 11 2.45 -8.08 -12.87
CA LEU A 11 1.67 -7.45 -13.94
C LEU A 11 1.91 -5.92 -14.03
N ALA A 12 2.66 -5.31 -13.10
CA ALA A 12 2.77 -3.86 -12.97
C ALA A 12 3.15 -3.15 -14.28
N GLN A 13 2.50 -2.02 -14.53
CA GLN A 13 2.76 -1.14 -15.67
C GLN A 13 3.06 0.28 -15.18
N GLY A 14 4.10 0.90 -15.73
CA GLY A 14 4.43 2.29 -15.43
C GLY A 14 3.28 3.25 -15.75
N GLY A 15 2.94 4.12 -14.80
CA GLY A 15 1.83 5.07 -14.91
C GLY A 15 0.42 4.47 -14.83
N ALA A 16 0.30 3.15 -14.60
CA ALA A 16 -1.01 2.53 -14.45
C ALA A 16 -1.69 2.96 -13.14
N ASN A 17 -2.96 3.31 -13.26
CA ASN A 17 -3.87 3.57 -12.16
C ASN A 17 -5.03 2.58 -12.19
N GLU A 18 -6.01 2.72 -11.29
CA GLU A 18 -7.12 1.76 -11.22
C GLU A 18 -7.99 1.74 -12.48
N ASN A 19 -8.19 2.88 -13.13
CA ASN A 19 -8.90 2.94 -14.40
C ASN A 19 -8.16 2.16 -15.51
N THR A 20 -6.81 2.19 -15.49
CA THR A 20 -5.99 1.37 -16.39
C THR A 20 -6.27 -0.12 -16.17
N TRP A 21 -6.37 -0.54 -14.91
CA TRP A 21 -6.61 -1.94 -14.55
C TRP A 21 -8.04 -2.41 -14.84
N LEU A 22 -9.04 -1.55 -14.66
CA LEU A 22 -10.40 -1.81 -15.10
C LEU A 22 -10.47 -2.12 -16.59
N GLY A 23 -9.74 -1.34 -17.41
CA GLY A 23 -9.63 -1.56 -18.85
C GLY A 23 -8.79 -2.77 -19.27
N ARG A 24 -8.08 -3.42 -18.33
CA ARG A 24 -7.17 -4.55 -18.57
C ARG A 24 -7.52 -5.78 -17.74
N MET A 25 -8.78 -5.93 -17.33
CA MET A 25 -9.22 -7.06 -16.52
C MET A 25 -9.04 -8.39 -17.24
N ASP A 26 -9.10 -8.39 -18.58
CA ASP A 26 -8.81 -9.53 -19.44
C ASP A 26 -7.40 -10.09 -19.22
N VAL A 27 -6.41 -9.22 -18.99
CA VAL A 27 -5.03 -9.63 -18.70
C VAL A 27 -4.97 -10.42 -17.40
N ILE A 28 -5.70 -9.97 -16.37
CA ILE A 28 -5.74 -10.64 -15.07
C ILE A 28 -6.54 -11.95 -15.18
N MET A 29 -7.71 -11.94 -15.83
CA MET A 29 -8.57 -13.12 -15.96
C MET A 29 -7.98 -14.24 -16.84
N ASN A 30 -7.14 -13.89 -17.83
CA ASN A 30 -6.52 -14.88 -18.72
C ASN A 30 -5.25 -15.53 -18.14
N HIS A 31 -4.81 -15.11 -16.94
CA HIS A 31 -3.72 -15.76 -16.24
C HIS A 31 -4.16 -17.05 -15.52
N THR A 32 -3.18 -17.83 -15.08
CA THR A 32 -3.42 -18.91 -14.12
C THR A 32 -4.08 -18.35 -12.85
N PRO A 33 -4.96 -19.11 -12.17
CA PRO A 33 -5.63 -18.65 -10.96
C PRO A 33 -4.64 -18.09 -9.93
N PHE A 34 -5.00 -16.97 -9.32
CA PHE A 34 -4.24 -16.31 -8.26
C PHE A 34 -4.76 -16.72 -6.89
N ASP A 35 -3.89 -17.06 -5.95
CA ASP A 35 -4.31 -17.21 -4.55
C ASP A 35 -4.39 -15.84 -3.85
N ILE A 36 -3.51 -14.92 -4.23
CA ILE A 36 -3.38 -13.58 -3.65
C ILE A 36 -3.15 -12.57 -4.78
N ILE A 37 -3.87 -11.45 -4.73
CA ILE A 37 -3.69 -10.29 -5.61
C ILE A 37 -3.31 -9.08 -4.76
N LEU A 38 -2.14 -8.50 -5.04
CA LEU A 38 -1.70 -7.24 -4.46
C LEU A 38 -2.05 -6.09 -5.42
N VAL A 39 -2.83 -5.12 -4.94
CA VAL A 39 -3.28 -3.96 -5.75
C VAL A 39 -2.60 -2.70 -5.23
N GLU A 40 -1.73 -2.09 -6.02
CA GLU A 40 -1.08 -0.80 -5.71
C GLU A 40 -1.34 0.16 -6.88
N SER A 41 -1.94 1.31 -6.59
CA SER A 41 -2.18 2.39 -7.56
C SER A 41 -2.19 3.77 -6.90
N ALA A 42 -1.90 3.85 -5.59
CA ALA A 42 -2.08 5.07 -4.80
C ALA A 42 -1.16 6.19 -5.28
N VAL A 43 0.05 5.86 -5.72
CA VAL A 43 1.02 6.86 -6.22
C VAL A 43 0.60 7.46 -7.56
N ASN A 44 -0.09 6.71 -8.42
CA ASN A 44 -0.50 7.16 -9.76
C ASN A 44 -1.88 7.82 -9.77
N ASP A 45 -2.71 7.59 -8.75
CA ASP A 45 -4.01 8.26 -8.61
C ASP A 45 -3.95 9.63 -7.92
N GLN A 46 -2.75 10.10 -7.63
CA GLN A 46 -2.47 11.46 -7.17
C GLN A 46 -2.89 12.52 -8.19
N CYS A 47 -3.37 13.68 -7.73
CA CYS A 47 -3.73 14.83 -8.56
C CYS A 47 -3.14 16.15 -8.05
N ASP A 48 -3.32 17.23 -8.79
CA ASP A 48 -3.01 18.57 -8.31
C ASP A 48 -3.89 18.94 -7.09
N PHE A 49 -3.37 19.84 -6.26
CA PHE A 49 -4.04 20.24 -5.01
C PHE A 49 -5.46 20.80 -5.23
N LYS A 50 -5.67 21.52 -6.32
CA LYS A 50 -6.97 22.13 -6.65
C LYS A 50 -8.04 21.11 -7.06
N ASP A 51 -7.65 19.90 -7.47
CA ASP A 51 -8.54 18.91 -8.07
C ASP A 51 -8.94 17.80 -7.09
N GLN A 52 -8.48 17.88 -5.83
CA GLN A 52 -8.61 16.80 -4.83
C GLN A 52 -10.04 16.28 -4.64
N GLU A 53 -11.05 17.15 -4.52
CA GLU A 53 -12.43 16.71 -4.26
C GLU A 53 -12.99 15.91 -5.46
N SER A 54 -12.70 16.35 -6.67
CA SER A 54 -13.13 15.64 -7.88
C SER A 54 -12.40 14.31 -8.02
N LYS A 55 -11.10 14.29 -7.71
CA LYS A 55 -10.27 13.09 -7.81
C LYS A 55 -10.60 12.06 -6.74
N GLU A 56 -10.93 12.50 -5.52
CA GLU A 56 -11.38 11.61 -4.44
C GLU A 56 -12.60 10.79 -4.88
N LYS A 57 -13.61 11.44 -5.47
CA LYS A 57 -14.82 10.76 -5.96
C LYS A 57 -14.53 9.80 -7.10
N GLU A 58 -13.66 10.21 -8.03
CA GLU A 58 -13.22 9.36 -9.15
C GLU A 58 -12.50 8.11 -8.63
N VAL A 59 -11.52 8.29 -7.74
CA VAL A 59 -10.71 7.21 -7.17
C VAL A 59 -11.56 6.26 -6.33
N ASP A 60 -12.41 6.76 -5.43
CA ASP A 60 -13.33 5.90 -4.65
C ASP A 60 -14.21 5.05 -5.60
N HIS A 61 -14.72 5.66 -6.67
CA HIS A 61 -15.54 4.95 -7.65
C HIS A 61 -14.75 3.87 -8.41
N THR A 62 -13.59 4.21 -8.97
CA THR A 62 -12.76 3.23 -9.72
C THR A 62 -12.24 2.12 -8.82
N SER A 63 -11.88 2.46 -7.57
CA SER A 63 -11.45 1.50 -6.56
C SER A 63 -12.56 0.52 -6.27
N ASN A 64 -13.77 1.04 -6.04
CA ASN A 64 -14.91 0.20 -5.71
C ASN A 64 -15.22 -0.78 -6.85
N LEU A 65 -15.19 -0.31 -8.11
CA LEU A 65 -15.38 -1.20 -9.27
C LEU A 65 -14.28 -2.25 -9.37
N LEU A 66 -13.02 -1.85 -9.28
CA LEU A 66 -11.88 -2.75 -9.43
C LEU A 66 -11.87 -3.82 -8.34
N LEU A 67 -11.98 -3.40 -7.08
CA LEU A 67 -11.98 -4.29 -5.93
C LEU A 67 -13.19 -5.24 -5.96
N ASN A 68 -14.39 -4.74 -6.29
CA ASN A 68 -15.56 -5.61 -6.45
C ASN A 68 -15.34 -6.66 -7.54
N MET A 69 -14.76 -6.30 -8.68
CA MET A 69 -14.47 -7.28 -9.73
C MET A 69 -13.48 -8.34 -9.24
N LEU A 70 -12.35 -7.93 -8.65
CA LEU A 70 -11.31 -8.85 -8.18
C LEU A 70 -11.82 -9.79 -7.07
N MET A 71 -12.63 -9.29 -6.14
CA MET A 71 -13.22 -10.10 -5.05
C MET A 71 -14.25 -11.14 -5.54
N ASN A 72 -14.82 -10.95 -6.74
CA ASN A 72 -15.78 -11.87 -7.34
C ASN A 72 -15.15 -12.75 -8.44
N PHE A 73 -13.82 -12.86 -8.47
CA PHE A 73 -13.16 -13.78 -9.40
C PHE A 73 -13.51 -15.24 -9.07
N PRO A 74 -13.61 -16.14 -10.07
CA PRO A 74 -14.08 -17.52 -9.87
C PRO A 74 -13.26 -18.34 -8.87
N ASN A 75 -11.98 -18.01 -8.71
CA ASN A 75 -11.04 -18.66 -7.80
C ASN A 75 -10.94 -17.96 -6.44
N GLU A 76 -11.75 -16.94 -6.19
CA GLU A 76 -11.86 -16.23 -4.90
C GLU A 76 -10.48 -15.81 -4.31
N PRO A 77 -9.64 -15.08 -5.07
CA PRO A 77 -8.33 -14.68 -4.58
C PRO A 77 -8.44 -13.79 -3.35
N ALA A 78 -7.48 -13.88 -2.43
CA ALA A 78 -7.32 -12.87 -1.40
C ALA A 78 -6.81 -11.56 -2.04
N VAL A 79 -7.62 -10.51 -1.98
CA VAL A 79 -7.24 -9.19 -2.50
C VAL A 79 -6.69 -8.33 -1.35
N ILE A 80 -5.51 -7.76 -1.56
CA ILE A 80 -4.85 -6.87 -0.60
C ILE A 80 -4.51 -5.56 -1.31
N SER A 81 -5.09 -4.46 -0.83
CA SER A 81 -4.70 -3.12 -1.26
C SER A 81 -3.37 -2.74 -0.61
N VAL A 82 -2.34 -2.50 -1.41
CA VAL A 82 -1.05 -1.98 -0.94
C VAL A 82 -1.01 -0.49 -1.22
N GLU A 83 -0.61 0.30 -0.22
CA GLU A 83 -0.61 1.75 -0.32
C GLU A 83 0.79 2.29 -0.11
N LEU A 84 1.36 2.77 -1.21
CA LEU A 84 2.62 3.50 -1.23
C LEU A 84 2.35 5.00 -1.29
N PHE A 85 3.37 5.81 -1.09
CA PHE A 85 3.29 7.26 -1.14
C PHE A 85 4.39 7.85 -2.03
N ARG A 86 4.25 9.13 -2.36
CA ARG A 86 5.25 9.86 -3.15
C ARG A 86 6.05 10.80 -2.25
N VAL A 87 7.32 10.98 -2.60
CA VAL A 87 8.12 12.14 -2.22
C VAL A 87 8.74 12.72 -3.49
N ALA A 88 9.29 13.93 -3.42
CA ALA A 88 10.15 14.48 -4.48
C ALA A 88 11.55 14.75 -3.92
N GLY A 89 12.57 14.71 -4.77
CA GLY A 89 13.95 15.06 -4.41
C GLY A 89 14.16 16.58 -4.36
N THR A 90 15.42 17.01 -4.37
CA THR A 90 15.81 18.44 -4.37
C THR A 90 15.30 19.25 -5.57
N SER A 91 14.85 18.59 -6.64
CA SER A 91 14.27 19.28 -7.79
C SER A 91 12.86 19.76 -7.47
N LYS A 92 12.75 21.06 -7.14
CA LYS A 92 11.45 21.76 -7.04
C LYS A 92 10.60 21.62 -8.31
N GLY A 93 11.19 21.32 -9.47
CA GLY A 93 10.46 21.10 -10.72
C GLY A 93 9.54 19.87 -10.66
N ASP A 94 10.03 18.74 -10.14
CA ASP A 94 9.24 17.50 -10.01
C ASP A 94 8.11 17.68 -8.98
N ALA A 95 8.42 18.30 -7.84
CA ALA A 95 7.41 18.60 -6.83
C ALA A 95 6.31 19.53 -7.37
N ASN A 96 6.67 20.55 -8.14
CA ASN A 96 5.71 21.46 -8.75
C ASN A 96 4.87 20.83 -9.88
N LEU A 97 5.36 19.76 -10.53
CA LEU A 97 4.60 19.02 -11.53
C LEU A 97 3.45 18.22 -10.90
N HIS A 98 3.65 17.73 -9.68
CA HIS A 98 2.73 16.79 -9.00
C HIS A 98 2.03 17.37 -7.76
N CYS A 99 2.39 18.59 -7.36
CA CYS A 99 1.81 19.31 -6.23
C CYS A 99 2.01 20.82 -6.38
N LYS A 100 1.46 21.39 -7.45
CA LYS A 100 1.66 22.81 -7.77
C LYS A 100 1.20 23.73 -6.63
N GLY A 101 2.12 24.52 -6.09
CA GLY A 101 1.83 25.57 -5.10
C GLY A 101 1.61 25.10 -3.66
N HIS A 102 1.75 23.80 -3.38
CA HIS A 102 1.57 23.21 -2.04
C HIS A 102 2.73 22.29 -1.64
N VAL A 103 3.90 22.56 -2.21
CA VAL A 103 5.16 21.87 -1.87
C VAL A 103 5.71 22.49 -0.60
N GLU A 104 6.01 21.64 0.37
CA GLU A 104 6.56 22.02 1.66
C GLU A 104 7.96 21.38 1.82
N ASP A 105 8.87 22.06 2.53
CA ASP A 105 10.27 21.64 2.64
C ASP A 105 10.49 20.69 3.85
N VAL A 106 10.86 19.42 3.61
CA VAL A 106 11.51 18.55 4.63
C VAL A 106 13.01 18.56 4.39
N LYS A 107 13.75 19.14 5.33
CA LYS A 107 15.20 19.27 5.21
C LYS A 107 15.88 18.17 6.03
N ASN A 108 16.64 17.30 5.36
CA ASN A 108 17.58 16.40 6.04
C ASN A 108 19.01 16.66 5.57
N HIS A 109 19.92 16.74 6.53
CA HIS A 109 21.27 17.30 6.35
C HIS A 109 22.40 16.28 6.28
N THR A 110 22.15 14.98 6.33
CA THR A 110 23.27 14.04 6.52
C THR A 110 23.93 13.47 5.27
N ASN A 111 23.44 13.67 4.03
CA ASN A 111 24.13 13.17 2.80
C ASN A 111 23.62 13.79 1.47
N ASN A 112 23.36 15.11 1.41
CA ASN A 112 23.00 15.85 0.18
C ASN A 112 21.74 15.41 -0.60
N LYS A 113 20.89 14.54 -0.04
CA LYS A 113 19.58 14.20 -0.63
C LYS A 113 18.47 14.81 0.20
N GLU A 114 18.17 16.07 -0.06
CA GLU A 114 16.96 16.71 0.46
C GLU A 114 15.74 16.14 -0.28
N CYS A 115 14.62 16.02 0.43
CA CYS A 115 13.38 15.64 -0.21
C CYS A 115 12.24 16.55 0.21
N LEU A 116 11.44 16.91 -0.76
CA LEU A 116 10.27 17.72 -0.58
C LEU A 116 9.10 16.79 -0.26
N TYR A 117 8.17 17.30 0.53
CA TYR A 117 6.90 16.64 0.77
C TYR A 117 5.77 17.52 0.28
N CYS A 118 4.61 16.90 0.10
CA CYS A 118 3.38 17.60 -0.18
C CYS A 118 2.25 16.87 0.53
N PRO A 119 1.39 17.60 1.29
CA PRO A 119 0.24 17.00 1.96
C PRO A 119 -0.71 16.25 1.02
N GLN A 120 -0.76 16.59 -0.28
CA GLN A 120 -1.62 15.88 -1.23
C GLN A 120 -1.15 14.45 -1.48
N TRP A 121 0.15 14.16 -1.49
CA TRP A 121 0.67 12.80 -1.77
C TRP A 121 0.25 11.76 -0.72
N TRP A 122 -0.29 12.23 0.40
CA TRP A 122 -0.88 11.46 1.50
C TRP A 122 -2.35 11.07 1.27
N LYS A 123 -3.07 11.80 0.42
CA LYS A 123 -4.52 11.72 0.28
C LYS A 123 -5.05 10.51 -0.50
N PRO A 124 -4.41 10.04 -1.59
CA PRO A 124 -4.93 8.92 -2.38
C PRO A 124 -5.23 7.65 -1.61
N GLN A 125 -4.52 7.41 -0.52
CA GLN A 125 -4.69 6.26 0.36
C GLN A 125 -5.99 6.39 1.19
N ASP A 126 -6.34 7.62 1.59
CA ASP A 126 -7.58 7.91 2.30
C ASP A 126 -8.80 7.86 1.37
N TRP A 127 -8.67 8.33 0.13
CA TRP A 127 -9.76 8.36 -0.87
C TRP A 127 -10.36 6.98 -1.16
N ARG A 128 -9.57 5.92 -0.94
CA ARG A 128 -9.93 4.54 -1.23
C ARG A 128 -10.57 3.81 -0.06
N LYS A 129 -10.58 4.43 1.12
CA LYS A 129 -11.01 3.79 2.37
C LYS A 129 -12.41 3.21 2.26
N LYS A 130 -13.35 4.00 1.73
CA LYS A 130 -14.75 3.59 1.59
C LYS A 130 -14.92 2.44 0.60
N ALA A 131 -14.26 2.47 -0.56
CA ALA A 131 -14.22 1.36 -1.48
C ALA A 131 -13.68 0.07 -0.84
N ARG A 132 -12.58 0.15 -0.07
CA ARG A 132 -12.03 -1.01 0.65
C ARG A 132 -12.99 -1.58 1.67
N GLU A 133 -13.57 -0.74 2.52
CA GLU A 133 -14.52 -1.15 3.55
C GLU A 133 -15.78 -1.79 2.94
N SER A 134 -16.27 -1.23 1.84
CA SER A 134 -17.46 -1.74 1.13
C SER A 134 -17.22 -3.12 0.52
N ASN A 135 -16.01 -3.37 0.02
CA ASN A 135 -15.62 -4.65 -0.57
C ASN A 135 -14.94 -5.60 0.41
N SER A 136 -14.82 -5.22 1.69
CA SER A 136 -14.11 -6.00 2.71
C SER A 136 -12.67 -6.37 2.31
N VAL A 137 -11.98 -5.46 1.62
CA VAL A 137 -10.59 -5.65 1.18
C VAL A 137 -9.63 -5.19 2.25
N SER A 138 -8.69 -6.06 2.62
CA SER A 138 -7.60 -5.72 3.54
C SER A 138 -6.61 -4.76 2.90
N HIS A 139 -5.91 -3.96 3.70
CA HIS A 139 -4.87 -3.08 3.18
C HIS A 139 -3.59 -3.08 4.01
N VAL A 140 -2.48 -2.81 3.33
CA VAL A 140 -1.16 -2.58 3.89
C VAL A 140 -0.74 -1.17 3.51
N SER A 141 -0.69 -0.28 4.50
CA SER A 141 -0.26 1.09 4.30
C SER A 141 1.20 1.27 4.69
N TYR A 142 2.09 1.21 3.69
CA TYR A 142 3.50 1.54 3.90
C TYR A 142 3.67 3.02 4.30
N ARG A 143 2.77 3.86 3.77
CA ARG A 143 2.58 5.25 4.17
C ARG A 143 2.42 5.37 5.69
N ASP A 144 1.46 4.67 6.29
CA ASP A 144 1.18 4.78 7.73
C ASP A 144 2.27 4.14 8.60
N ALA A 145 2.97 3.14 8.07
CA ALA A 145 4.12 2.54 8.75
C ALA A 145 5.30 3.52 8.88
N VAL A 146 5.51 4.37 7.87
CA VAL A 146 6.69 5.23 7.76
C VAL A 146 6.43 6.67 8.14
N TRP A 147 5.31 7.26 7.72
CA TRP A 147 5.00 8.68 7.88
C TRP A 147 3.63 8.90 8.55
N PRO A 148 3.28 8.28 9.68
CA PRO A 148 1.88 8.18 10.18
C PRO A 148 1.07 9.49 10.38
N ILE A 149 1.70 10.67 10.32
CA ILE A 149 1.06 11.97 10.54
C ILE A 149 1.29 12.86 9.31
N LEU A 150 0.19 13.16 8.59
CA LEU A 150 0.13 13.93 7.32
C LEU A 150 1.09 15.14 7.22
N ASN A 151 1.24 15.93 8.28
CA ASN A 151 2.08 17.14 8.29
C ASN A 151 3.32 17.02 9.17
N GLN A 152 3.69 15.79 9.58
CA GLN A 152 4.88 15.51 10.38
C GLN A 152 5.67 14.33 9.80
N PRO A 153 6.21 14.48 8.57
CA PRO A 153 7.13 13.49 7.99
C PRO A 153 8.38 13.29 8.86
N PRO A 154 8.87 12.04 9.00
CA PRO A 154 10.12 11.78 9.70
C PRO A 154 11.28 12.53 9.04
N HIS A 155 12.19 13.09 9.85
CA HIS A 155 13.36 13.81 9.34
C HIS A 155 14.25 12.94 8.42
N ASN A 156 14.28 11.63 8.61
CA ASN A 156 15.04 10.67 7.83
C ASN A 156 14.23 9.96 6.74
N LEU A 157 13.04 10.48 6.39
CA LEU A 157 12.10 9.87 5.43
C LEU A 157 12.82 9.32 4.19
N CYS A 158 13.59 10.15 3.49
CA CYS A 158 14.15 9.78 2.19
C CYS A 158 15.52 9.10 2.23
N HIS A 159 16.19 9.12 3.39
CA HIS A 159 17.42 8.36 3.59
C HIS A 159 17.08 6.93 3.98
N GLN A 160 16.16 6.75 4.91
CA GLN A 160 15.97 5.47 5.57
C GLN A 160 14.78 4.68 5.03
N TYR A 161 13.72 5.38 4.63
CA TYR A 161 12.45 4.72 4.35
C TYR A 161 12.02 4.85 2.89
N TRP A 162 12.34 5.96 2.23
CA TRP A 162 11.93 6.23 0.86
C TRP A 162 13.04 6.80 0.00
N THR A 163 13.88 5.91 -0.52
CA THR A 163 14.97 6.29 -1.43
C THR A 163 14.41 6.34 -2.86
N GLY A 164 14.12 7.54 -3.39
CA GLY A 164 13.55 7.71 -4.74
C GLY A 164 12.53 8.86 -4.83
N LEU A 165 12.08 9.18 -6.04
CA LEU A 165 10.96 10.10 -6.28
C LEU A 165 9.62 9.34 -6.13
N SER A 166 8.85 9.19 -7.21
CA SER A 166 7.73 8.26 -7.35
C SER A 166 8.13 6.79 -7.40
N HIS A 167 9.40 6.49 -7.71
CA HIS A 167 9.89 5.13 -7.88
C HIS A 167 10.86 4.79 -6.75
N PRO A 168 10.52 3.82 -5.88
CA PRO A 168 11.40 3.40 -4.81
C PRO A 168 12.62 2.65 -5.38
N GLN A 169 13.81 2.95 -4.87
CA GLN A 169 15.02 2.16 -5.09
C GLN A 169 14.92 0.81 -4.37
N ALA A 170 15.84 -0.10 -4.70
CA ALA A 170 15.82 -1.48 -4.22
C ALA A 170 15.64 -1.60 -2.69
N GLY A 171 16.31 -0.74 -1.90
CA GLY A 171 16.17 -0.75 -0.44
C GLY A 171 14.73 -0.48 0.04
N THR A 172 14.04 0.48 -0.55
CA THR A 172 12.64 0.77 -0.21
C THR A 172 11.70 -0.34 -0.69
N GLN A 173 11.97 -0.97 -1.84
CA GLN A 173 11.18 -2.12 -2.29
C GLN A 173 11.24 -3.28 -1.29
N THR A 174 12.43 -3.56 -0.73
CA THR A 174 12.58 -4.58 0.32
C THR A 174 11.78 -4.24 1.59
N LEU A 175 11.78 -2.96 2.00
CA LEU A 175 10.98 -2.53 3.16
C LEU A 175 9.48 -2.70 2.92
N VAL A 176 8.98 -2.34 1.74
CA VAL A 176 7.57 -2.54 1.35
C VAL A 176 7.22 -4.04 1.40
N ALA A 177 8.04 -4.88 0.78
CA ALA A 177 7.84 -6.33 0.81
C ALA A 177 7.85 -6.88 2.24
N SER A 178 8.72 -6.36 3.10
CA SER A 178 8.79 -6.75 4.52
C SER A 178 7.52 -6.34 5.28
N THR A 179 6.94 -5.18 5.01
CA THR A 179 5.66 -4.74 5.59
C THR A 179 4.51 -5.66 5.16
N ILE A 180 4.47 -6.07 3.89
CA ILE A 180 3.46 -7.00 3.38
C ILE A 180 3.64 -8.38 4.03
N LEU A 181 4.86 -8.91 4.05
CA LEU A 181 5.16 -10.20 4.67
C LEU A 181 4.75 -10.20 6.14
N PHE A 182 5.05 -9.13 6.86
CA PHE A 182 4.68 -8.96 8.25
C PHE A 182 3.17 -9.04 8.47
N GLN A 183 2.37 -8.36 7.63
CA GLN A 183 0.90 -8.47 7.68
C GLN A 183 0.43 -9.91 7.49
N LEU A 184 0.99 -10.62 6.50
CA LEU A 184 0.66 -12.01 6.23
C LEU A 184 1.04 -12.93 7.40
N MET A 185 2.22 -12.72 8.00
CA MET A 185 2.67 -13.47 9.17
C MET A 185 1.75 -13.25 10.38
N THR A 186 1.29 -12.03 10.61
CA THR A 186 0.33 -11.74 11.70
C THR A 186 -0.98 -12.48 11.48
N VAL A 187 -1.53 -12.47 10.26
CA VAL A 187 -2.76 -13.21 9.94
C VAL A 187 -2.54 -14.72 10.15
N MET A 188 -1.41 -15.26 9.70
CA MET A 188 -1.06 -16.66 9.88
C MET A 188 -0.90 -17.05 11.35
N TYR A 189 -0.31 -16.17 12.17
CA TYR A 189 -0.16 -16.37 13.61
C TYR A 189 -1.51 -16.37 14.32
N MET A 190 -2.43 -15.49 13.91
CA MET A 190 -3.77 -15.36 14.50
C MET A 190 -4.81 -16.31 13.88
N LYS A 191 -4.43 -17.15 12.92
CA LYS A 191 -5.39 -17.88 12.06
C LYS A 191 -6.41 -18.70 12.86
N ASP A 192 -5.99 -19.38 13.92
CA ASP A 192 -6.85 -20.31 14.65
C ASP A 192 -7.89 -19.54 15.48
N GLU A 193 -7.48 -18.40 16.05
CA GLU A 193 -8.39 -17.47 16.73
C GLU A 193 -9.39 -16.84 15.75
N LEU A 194 -8.89 -16.38 14.58
CA LEU A 194 -9.73 -15.82 13.52
C LEU A 194 -10.76 -16.83 13.00
N LEU A 195 -10.36 -18.09 12.80
CA LEU A 195 -11.25 -19.18 12.40
C LEU A 195 -12.29 -19.47 13.48
N GLY A 196 -11.90 -19.50 14.76
CA GLY A 196 -12.85 -19.65 15.87
C GLY A 196 -13.92 -18.55 15.91
N LEU A 197 -13.51 -17.29 15.75
CA LEU A 197 -14.42 -16.14 15.68
C LEU A 197 -15.40 -16.23 14.50
N LEU A 198 -14.94 -16.72 13.35
CA LEU A 198 -15.77 -16.92 12.16
C LEU A 198 -16.78 -18.05 12.36
N GLU A 199 -16.37 -19.18 12.95
CA GLU A 199 -17.26 -20.30 13.27
C GLU A 199 -18.34 -19.89 14.27
N ASP A 200 -17.98 -19.15 15.31
CA ASP A 200 -18.94 -18.64 16.30
C ASP A 200 -19.90 -17.59 15.70
N GLY A 201 -19.41 -16.74 14.79
CA GLY A 201 -20.26 -15.84 14.01
C GLY A 201 -21.31 -16.61 13.21
N ARG A 202 -20.88 -17.65 12.48
CA ARG A 202 -21.79 -18.53 11.72
C ARG A 202 -22.82 -19.22 12.62
N ARG A 203 -22.38 -19.75 13.77
CA ARG A 203 -23.28 -20.43 14.74
C ARG A 203 -24.33 -19.48 15.32
N THR A 204 -23.97 -18.23 15.57
CA THR A 204 -24.85 -17.23 16.18
C THR A 204 -25.69 -16.45 15.18
N GLY A 205 -25.53 -16.70 13.87
CA GLY A 205 -26.17 -15.92 12.80
C GLY A 205 -25.68 -14.47 12.75
N LYS A 206 -24.59 -14.15 13.43
CA LYS A 206 -23.96 -12.82 13.38
C LYS A 206 -22.94 -12.83 12.26
N ASN A 207 -23.12 -11.94 11.28
CA ASN A 207 -22.09 -11.63 10.31
C ASN A 207 -20.99 -10.82 11.03
N ASN A 208 -20.14 -11.52 11.78
CA ASN A 208 -18.96 -10.93 12.37
C ASN A 208 -17.96 -10.69 11.25
N LYS A 209 -18.01 -9.48 10.65
CA LYS A 209 -16.83 -8.97 9.94
C LYS A 209 -15.74 -8.86 11.00
N VAL A 210 -14.76 -9.77 10.96
CA VAL A 210 -13.61 -9.70 11.85
C VAL A 210 -12.71 -8.59 11.32
N GLU A 211 -12.86 -7.41 11.90
CA GLU A 211 -12.07 -6.25 11.55
C GLU A 211 -10.80 -6.26 12.44
N LEU A 212 -9.64 -6.52 11.83
CA LEU A 212 -8.34 -6.30 12.48
C LEU A 212 -8.10 -4.78 12.58
N THR A 213 -8.80 -4.13 13.50
CA THR A 213 -8.84 -2.66 13.65
C THR A 213 -7.54 -2.08 14.21
N SER A 214 -6.67 -2.90 14.80
CA SER A 214 -5.31 -2.47 15.13
C SER A 214 -4.37 -3.65 15.35
N MET A 215 -3.17 -3.54 14.77
CA MET A 215 -2.03 -4.37 15.14
C MET A 215 -1.49 -3.93 16.50
N PRO A 216 -1.01 -4.85 17.36
CA PRO A 216 -0.25 -4.47 18.53
C PRO A 216 0.99 -3.67 18.09
N LYS A 217 1.16 -2.46 18.65
CA LYS A 217 2.29 -1.55 18.39
C LYS A 217 3.67 -2.21 18.54
N THR A 218 3.73 -3.34 19.23
CA THR A 218 4.95 -4.04 19.65
C THR A 218 5.59 -4.89 18.56
N VAL A 219 4.89 -5.22 17.47
CA VAL A 219 5.41 -6.18 16.48
C VAL A 219 6.21 -5.48 15.35
N CYS A 220 6.14 -4.14 15.25
CA CYS A 220 6.62 -3.36 14.09
C CYS A 220 8.14 -3.03 14.00
N LEU A 221 9.03 -3.46 14.90
CA LEU A 221 10.41 -2.91 14.90
C LEU A 221 11.57 -3.91 14.73
N ASN A 222 11.36 -5.22 14.88
CA ASN A 222 12.45 -6.19 14.71
C ASN A 222 12.82 -6.56 13.26
N PRO A 223 11.91 -6.53 12.26
CA PRO A 223 12.31 -6.79 10.88
C PRO A 223 13.22 -5.68 10.32
N ILE A 224 12.98 -4.43 10.72
CA ILE A 224 13.75 -3.27 10.26
C ILE A 224 15.16 -3.23 10.89
N SER A 225 15.29 -3.61 12.17
CA SER A 225 16.61 -3.72 12.81
C SER A 225 17.44 -4.89 12.26
N SER A 226 16.81 -6.01 11.93
CA SER A 226 17.48 -7.17 11.33
C SER A 226 17.98 -6.88 9.91
N TYR A 227 17.25 -6.07 9.13
CA TYR A 227 17.71 -5.62 7.82
C TYR A 227 18.89 -4.64 7.89
N ARG A 228 18.96 -3.79 8.93
CA ARG A 228 20.13 -2.92 9.18
C ARG A 228 21.39 -3.74 9.47
N ALA A 229 21.26 -4.82 10.26
CA ALA A 229 22.38 -5.73 10.52
C ALA A 229 22.91 -6.40 9.24
N MET A 230 22.09 -6.52 8.18
CA MET A 230 22.50 -7.06 6.88
C MET A 230 23.12 -6.01 5.94
N GLN A 231 23.02 -4.72 6.25
CA GLN A 231 23.64 -3.64 5.45
C GLN A 231 24.98 -3.15 6.04
N ASP A 232 25.26 -3.48 7.31
CA ASP A 232 26.48 -3.12 8.03
C ASP A 232 27.56 -4.22 8.02
N ASP A 233 27.34 -5.33 7.30
CA ASP A 233 28.35 -6.38 7.07
C ASP A 233 28.90 -6.25 5.63
N PRO A 234 30.18 -5.91 5.43
CA PRO A 234 30.78 -5.66 4.12
C PRO A 234 30.95 -6.90 3.23
#